data_AF-A0A382W4R5-F1
#
_entry.id   AF-A0A382W4R5-F1
#
_cell.length_a   1.000
_cell.length_b   1.000
_cell.length_c   1.000
_cell.angle_alpha   90.00
_cell.angle_beta   90.00
_cell.angle_gamma   90.00
#
_symmetry.space_group_name_H-M   'P 1'
#
loop_
_entity.id
_entity.type
_entity.pdbx_description
1 polymer ?
#
loop_
_entity_poly.entity_id
_entity_poly.type
_entity_poly.pdbx_seq_one_letter_code
_entity_poly.pdbx_strand_id
1 'polypeptide(L)'
;MIGSMGLASSIGLGVALKNSKKRIFVFDGDGNILMNLGSLTTISSQKPKNLIHIIFDNSVHESTGSQPTNSNLIHIEKIAKACNYNHVYIAKDQNNFLKIIHKIKKLKGPIMILVKIQQSKGQRSE
;
A
#
# COMPACT_ATOMS: atom_id res chain seq x y z
N MET A 1 10.76 -9.63 11.66
CA MET A 1 10.08 -10.80 11.09
C MET A 1 10.70 -11.05 9.73
N ILE A 2 11.56 -12.06 9.61
CA ILE A 2 12.13 -12.48 8.33
C ILE A 2 11.10 -13.40 7.66
N GLY A 3 10.80 -13.19 6.38
CA GLY A 3 9.91 -14.08 5.60
C GLY A 3 8.41 -13.82 5.74
N SER A 4 7.99 -12.64 6.20
CA SER A 4 6.57 -12.35 6.49
C SER A 4 5.91 -11.44 5.46
N MET A 5 5.92 -11.89 4.20
CA MET A 5 5.28 -11.17 3.09
C MET A 5 3.79 -10.96 3.36
N GLY A 6 3.28 -9.77 3.01
CA GLY A 6 1.85 -9.44 3.15
C GLY A 6 1.38 -9.06 4.55
N LEU A 7 2.23 -9.02 5.58
CA LEU A 7 1.80 -8.69 6.94
C LEU A 7 1.96 -7.21 7.34
N ALA A 8 2.58 -6.38 6.51
CA ALA A 8 2.80 -4.96 6.80
C ALA A 8 1.48 -4.21 7.07
N SER A 9 0.46 -4.45 6.25
CA SER A 9 -0.89 -3.88 6.40
C SER A 9 -1.56 -4.27 7.73
N SER A 10 -1.52 -5.55 8.11
CA SER A 10 -2.09 -6.05 9.36
C SER A 10 -1.37 -5.51 10.60
N ILE A 11 -0.03 -5.50 10.58
CA ILE A 11 0.77 -4.94 11.68
C ILE A 11 0.50 -3.43 11.80
N GLY A 12 0.51 -2.72 10.68
CA GLY A 12 0.24 -1.29 10.62
C GLY A 12 -1.14 -0.92 11.16
N LEU A 13 -2.16 -1.73 10.88
CA LEU A 13 -3.49 -1.58 11.46
C LEU A 13 -3.44 -1.69 13.00
N GLY A 14 -2.81 -2.73 13.54
CA GLY A 14 -2.67 -2.91 14.98
C GLY A 14 -1.98 -1.72 15.66
N VAL A 15 -0.89 -1.22 15.05
CA VAL A 15 -0.18 -0.03 15.54
C VAL A 15 -1.07 1.22 15.49
N ALA A 16 -1.84 1.41 14.42
CA ALA A 16 -2.74 2.55 14.25
C ALA A 16 -3.88 2.55 15.27
N LEU A 17 -4.46 1.39 15.55
CA LEU A 17 -5.50 1.22 16.57
C LEU A 17 -4.96 1.49 17.98
N LYS A 18 -3.74 1.01 18.29
CA LYS A 18 -3.14 1.23 19.61
C LYS A 18 -2.69 2.67 19.82
N ASN A 19 -2.24 3.36 18.77
CA ASN A 19 -1.64 4.70 18.84
C ASN A 19 -2.47 5.75 18.08
N SER A 20 -3.74 5.94 18.45
CA SER A 20 -4.70 6.81 17.74
C SER A 20 -4.27 8.28 17.59
N LYS A 21 -3.32 8.77 18.41
CA LYS A 21 -2.77 10.13 18.35
C LYS A 21 -1.63 10.31 17.34
N LYS A 22 -1.02 9.22 16.84
CA LYS A 22 0.08 9.27 15.86
C LYS A 22 -0.42 8.87 14.50
N ARG A 23 0.01 9.56 13.43
CA ARG A 23 -0.27 9.14 12.05
C ARG A 23 0.69 8.01 11.68
N ILE A 24 0.14 6.90 11.21
CA ILE A 24 0.88 5.67 10.90
C ILE A 24 0.95 5.53 9.38
N PHE A 25 2.17 5.44 8.86
CA PHE A 25 2.45 5.17 7.46
C PHE A 25 2.89 3.72 7.34
N VAL A 26 2.18 2.96 6.51
CA VAL A 26 2.51 1.59 6.14
C VAL A 26 3.01 1.62 4.72
N PHE A 27 4.23 1.13 4.51
CA PHE A 27 4.81 0.95 3.19
C PHE A 27 4.72 -0.53 2.84
N ASP A 28 4.09 -0.84 1.71
CA ASP A 28 3.89 -2.20 1.24
C ASP A 28 4.17 -2.32 -0.25
N GLY A 29 4.33 -3.55 -0.72
CA GLY A 29 4.43 -3.88 -2.14
C GLY A 29 3.10 -4.39 -2.70
N ASP A 30 2.91 -4.23 -4.00
CA ASP A 30 1.80 -4.82 -4.74
C ASP A 30 1.72 -6.35 -4.56
N GLY A 31 2.84 -7.06 -4.67
CA GLY A 31 2.90 -8.51 -4.45
C GLY A 31 2.48 -8.90 -3.02
N ASN A 32 2.94 -8.15 -2.03
CA ASN A 32 2.61 -8.39 -0.63
C ASN A 32 1.12 -8.19 -0.34
N ILE A 33 0.53 -7.09 -0.81
CA ILE A 33 -0.88 -6.82 -0.53
C ILE A 33 -1.79 -7.82 -1.24
N LEU A 34 -1.39 -8.30 -2.43
CA LEU A 34 -2.09 -9.36 -3.15
C LEU A 34 -2.07 -10.69 -2.37
N MET A 35 -1.01 -10.97 -1.60
CA MET A 35 -0.95 -12.16 -0.72
C MET A 35 -1.87 -12.05 0.50
N ASN A 36 -2.26 -10.83 0.91
CA ASN A 36 -3.10 -10.59 2.08
C ASN A 36 -4.21 -9.57 1.80
N LEU A 37 -5.05 -9.85 0.79
CA LEU A 37 -6.16 -8.97 0.43
C LEU A 37 -7.20 -8.80 1.56
N GLY A 38 -7.37 -9.82 2.42
CA GLY A 38 -8.26 -9.75 3.59
C GLY A 38 -7.86 -8.68 4.61
N SER A 39 -6.62 -8.20 4.58
CA SER A 39 -6.23 -7.04 5.38
C SER A 39 -6.96 -5.76 4.97
N LEU A 40 -7.30 -5.60 3.67
CA LEU A 40 -8.01 -4.42 3.17
C LEU A 40 -9.42 -4.32 3.74
N THR A 41 -10.15 -5.44 3.79
CA THR A 41 -11.49 -5.50 4.39
C THR A 41 -11.46 -5.24 5.89
N THR A 42 -10.42 -5.72 6.57
CA THR A 42 -10.26 -5.50 8.02
C THR A 42 -9.96 -4.04 8.32
N ILE A 43 -9.04 -3.42 7.58
CA ILE A 43 -8.71 -1.99 7.71
C ILE A 43 -9.95 -1.12 7.47
N SER A 44 -10.72 -1.41 6.42
CA SER A 44 -11.91 -0.63 6.07
C SER A 44 -13.08 -0.85 7.03
N SER A 45 -13.16 -2.00 7.70
CA SER A 45 -14.12 -2.23 8.78
C SER A 45 -13.75 -1.45 10.05
N GLN A 46 -12.46 -1.45 10.43
CA GLN A 46 -11.99 -0.79 11.66
C GLN A 46 -11.87 0.74 11.52
N LYS A 47 -11.71 1.24 10.30
CA LYS A 47 -11.64 2.67 9.93
C LYS A 47 -10.70 3.52 10.81
N PRO A 48 -9.43 3.14 10.99
CA PRO A 48 -8.47 3.96 11.73
C PRO A 48 -8.25 5.32 11.04
N LYS A 49 -8.62 6.41 11.73
CA LYS A 49 -8.52 7.79 11.23
C LYS A 49 -7.09 8.25 10.92
N ASN A 50 -6.09 7.51 11.40
CA ASN A 50 -4.67 7.86 11.39
C ASN A 50 -3.81 6.94 10.49
N LEU A 51 -4.40 5.97 9.77
CA LEU A 51 -3.67 5.03 8.92
C LEU A 51 -3.53 5.56 7.47
N ILE A 52 -2.31 5.58 6.97
CA ILE A 52 -1.95 5.81 5.57
C ILE A 52 -1.24 4.56 5.04
N HIS A 53 -1.81 3.92 4.02
CA HIS A 53 -1.28 2.70 3.41
C HIS A 53 -0.75 3.04 2.02
N ILE A 54 0.58 3.02 1.88
CA ILE A 54 1.30 3.33 0.64
C ILE A 54 1.75 2.01 0.03
N ILE A 55 1.27 1.73 -1.18
CA ILE A 55 1.55 0.49 -1.90
C ILE A 55 2.40 0.86 -3.11
N PHE A 56 3.61 0.34 -3.18
CA PHE A 56 4.48 0.47 -4.34
C PHE A 56 4.20 -0.66 -5.32
N ASP A 57 3.98 -0.30 -6.58
CA ASP A 57 3.57 -1.22 -7.62
C ASP A 57 4.46 -1.07 -8.85
N ASN A 58 5.42 -2.00 -8.97
CA ASN A 58 6.27 -2.25 -10.14
C ASN A 58 5.82 -3.53 -10.90
N SER A 59 4.74 -4.17 -10.42
CA SER A 59 4.14 -5.37 -11.00
C SER A 59 5.02 -6.62 -11.01
N VAL A 60 6.03 -6.68 -10.13
CA VAL A 60 6.95 -7.83 -9.99
C VAL A 60 7.38 -8.04 -8.53
N HIS A 61 7.60 -9.30 -8.15
CA HIS A 61 8.32 -9.66 -6.92
C HIS A 61 9.83 -9.45 -7.11
N GLU A 62 10.25 -8.19 -6.98
CA GLU A 62 11.62 -7.76 -7.34
C GLU A 62 12.71 -8.49 -6.55
N SER A 63 12.50 -8.74 -5.25
CA SER A 63 13.48 -9.39 -4.38
C SER A 63 13.72 -10.88 -4.65
N THR A 64 12.84 -11.55 -5.39
CA THR A 64 12.90 -13.00 -5.62
C THR A 64 13.25 -13.37 -7.06
N GLY A 65 13.67 -12.40 -7.89
CA GLY A 65 13.97 -12.63 -9.30
C GLY A 65 13.00 -11.96 -10.26
N SER A 66 12.24 -10.95 -9.80
CA SER A 66 11.32 -10.15 -10.63
C SER A 66 10.23 -10.96 -11.34
N GLN A 67 9.72 -12.01 -10.69
CA GLN A 67 8.55 -12.73 -11.19
C GLN A 67 7.34 -11.79 -11.21
N PRO A 68 6.49 -11.81 -12.26
CA PRO A 68 5.32 -10.96 -12.33
C PRO A 68 4.38 -11.15 -11.12
N THR A 69 3.86 -10.05 -10.58
CA THR A 69 2.71 -10.09 -9.68
C THR A 69 1.42 -10.05 -10.49
N ASN A 70 0.29 -10.28 -9.83
CA ASN A 70 -1.03 -10.15 -10.46
C ASN A 70 -1.48 -8.69 -10.63
N SER A 71 -0.70 -7.67 -10.22
CA SER A 71 -1.13 -6.26 -10.28
C SER A 71 -1.18 -5.69 -11.71
N ASN A 72 -0.62 -6.41 -12.69
CA ASN A 72 -0.81 -6.13 -14.12
C ASN A 72 -2.27 -6.31 -14.59
N LEU A 73 -3.00 -7.25 -13.97
CA LEU A 73 -4.39 -7.56 -14.30
C LEU A 73 -5.35 -7.05 -13.23
N ILE A 74 -4.94 -7.12 -11.97
CA ILE A 74 -5.76 -6.81 -10.81
C ILE A 74 -5.50 -5.38 -10.34
N HIS A 75 -6.54 -4.55 -10.44
CA HIS A 75 -6.52 -3.16 -10.01
C HIS A 75 -6.70 -3.02 -8.49
N ILE A 76 -5.59 -3.01 -7.75
CA ILE A 76 -5.56 -2.90 -6.28
C ILE A 76 -6.37 -1.70 -5.77
N GLU A 77 -6.32 -0.56 -6.48
CA GLU A 77 -7.07 0.63 -6.11
C GLU A 77 -8.59 0.45 -6.23
N LYS A 78 -9.05 -0.36 -7.19
CA LYS A 78 -10.48 -0.67 -7.35
C LYS A 78 -10.95 -1.59 -6.23
N ILE A 79 -10.12 -2.57 -5.83
CA ILE A 79 -10.39 -3.44 -4.68
C ILE A 79 -10.52 -2.60 -3.42
N ALA A 80 -9.57 -1.70 -3.15
CA ALA A 80 -9.63 -0.86 -1.96
C ALA A 80 -10.87 0.04 -1.90
N LYS A 81 -11.30 0.57 -3.06
CA LYS A 81 -12.57 1.31 -3.17
C LYS A 81 -13.77 0.40 -2.87
N ALA A 82 -13.82 -0.80 -3.45
CA ALA A 82 -14.88 -1.77 -3.19
C ALA A 82 -14.93 -2.21 -1.71
N CYS A 83 -13.77 -2.27 -1.03
CA CYS A 83 -13.69 -2.51 0.41
C CYS A 83 -14.15 -1.32 1.26
N ASN A 84 -14.49 -0.16 0.69
CA ASN A 84 -14.87 1.08 1.39
C ASN A 84 -13.74 1.81 2.13
N TYR A 85 -12.53 1.87 1.55
CA TYR A 85 -11.52 2.84 2.01
C TYR A 85 -12.05 4.27 1.86
N ASN A 86 -11.85 5.11 2.89
CA ASN A 86 -12.30 6.51 2.88
C ASN A 86 -11.69 7.31 1.72
N HIS A 87 -10.42 7.06 1.45
CA HIS A 87 -9.68 7.75 0.41
C HIS A 87 -8.76 6.76 -0.31
N VAL A 88 -8.81 6.77 -1.64
CA VAL A 88 -7.92 5.97 -2.50
C VAL A 88 -7.34 6.90 -3.57
N TYR A 89 -6.03 6.97 -3.64
CA TYR A 89 -5.28 7.75 -4.61
C TYR A 89 -4.32 6.87 -5.41
N ILE A 90 -4.03 7.30 -6.64
CA ILE A 90 -3.00 6.71 -7.48
C ILE A 90 -1.98 7.80 -7.76
N ALA A 91 -0.71 7.53 -7.49
CA ALA A 91 0.42 8.35 -7.86
C ALA A 91 1.14 7.70 -9.04
N LYS A 92 1.26 8.41 -10.17
CA LYS A 92 1.97 7.93 -11.37
C LYS A 92 3.35 8.54 -11.57
N ASP A 93 3.63 9.61 -10.85
CA ASP A 93 4.88 10.36 -10.91
C ASP A 93 5.13 11.09 -9.59
N GLN A 94 6.35 11.60 -9.41
CA GLN A 94 6.79 12.27 -8.19
C GLN A 94 5.97 13.53 -7.88
N ASN A 95 5.63 14.34 -8.89
CA ASN A 95 4.87 15.57 -8.70
C ASN A 95 3.45 15.26 -8.20
N ASN A 96 2.82 14.25 -8.77
CA ASN A 96 1.50 13.79 -8.37
C ASN A 96 1.53 13.17 -6.97
N PHE A 97 2.56 12.39 -6.64
CA PHE A 97 2.77 11.88 -5.28
C PHE A 97 2.88 13.01 -4.25
N LEU A 98 3.71 14.03 -4.51
CA LEU A 98 3.87 15.18 -3.61
C LEU A 98 2.56 15.95 -3.39
N LYS A 99 1.76 16.13 -4.46
CA LYS A 99 0.42 16.73 -4.36
C LYS A 99 -0.50 15.90 -3.47
N ILE A 100 -0.50 14.57 -3.61
CA ILE A 100 -1.30 13.67 -2.77
C ILE A 100 -0.83 13.76 -1.31
N ILE A 101 0.47 13.71 -1.04
CA ILE A 101 1.02 13.83 0.31
C ILE A 101 0.61 15.14 0.97
N HIS A 102 0.64 16.26 0.23
CA HIS A 102 0.18 17.54 0.76
C HIS A 102 -1.33 17.52 1.08
N LYS A 103 -2.15 16.93 0.19
CA LYS A 103 -3.61 16.82 0.35
C LYS A 103 -3.99 15.98 1.58
N ILE A 104 -3.36 14.82 1.77
CA ILE A 104 -3.73 13.89 2.85
C ILE A 104 -3.40 14.42 4.25
N LYS A 105 -2.55 15.46 4.36
CA LYS A 105 -2.23 16.09 5.66
C LYS A 105 -3.48 16.47 6.44
N LYS A 106 -4.51 16.95 5.74
CA LYS A 106 -5.79 17.43 6.31
C LYS A 106 -6.90 16.37 6.36
N LEU A 107 -6.64 15.17 5.84
CA LEU A 107 -7.63 14.09 5.74
C LEU A 107 -7.51 13.09 6.89
N LYS A 108 -8.61 12.40 7.18
CA LYS A 108 -8.70 11.29 8.13
C LYS A 108 -8.82 9.98 7.35
N GLY A 109 -8.06 8.98 7.75
CA GLY A 109 -8.00 7.68 7.10
C GLY A 109 -9.15 6.73 7.43
N PRO A 110 -9.03 5.46 6.97
CA PRO A 110 -7.89 4.91 6.24
C PRO A 110 -7.72 5.50 4.83
N ILE A 111 -6.48 5.84 4.48
CA ILE A 111 -6.11 6.36 3.15
C ILE A 111 -5.20 5.35 2.48
N MET A 112 -5.54 4.94 1.26
CA MET A 112 -4.64 4.19 0.39
C MET A 112 -4.03 5.10 -0.67
N ILE A 113 -2.72 4.96 -0.90
CA ILE A 113 -2.01 5.57 -2.02
C ILE A 113 -1.30 4.46 -2.77
N LEU A 114 -1.75 4.14 -3.97
CA LEU A 114 -1.05 3.26 -4.90
C LEU A 114 -0.03 4.08 -5.68
N VAL A 115 1.26 3.79 -5.53
CA VAL A 115 2.36 4.47 -6.20
C VAL A 115 2.90 3.57 -7.30
N LYS A 116 2.64 3.93 -8.55
CA LYS A 116 3.23 3.24 -9.70
C LYS A 116 4.71 3.62 -9.79
N ILE A 117 5.56 2.60 -9.80
CA ILE A 117 7.02 2.76 -9.87
C ILE A 117 7.58 1.90 -11.01
N GLN A 118 8.76 2.26 -11.49
CA GLN A 118 9.48 1.45 -12.47
C GLN A 118 10.23 0.32 -11.74
N GLN A 119 10.42 -0.80 -12.43
CA GLN A 119 11.34 -1.84 -12.00
C GLN A 119 12.76 -1.27 -11.96
N SER A 120 13.58 -1.73 -11.01
CA SER A 120 15.00 -1.40 -11.05
C SER A 120 15.63 -1.97 -12.32
N LYS A 121 16.51 -1.18 -12.95
CA LYS A 121 17.38 -1.70 -14.01
C LYS A 121 18.38 -2.61 -13.31
N GLY A 122 18.11 -3.92 -13.30
CA GLY A 122 18.93 -4.88 -12.56
C GLY A 122 20.40 -4.78 -12.94
N GLN A 123 21.29 -4.59 -11.96
CA GLN A 123 22.62 -5.18 -12.06
C GLN A 123 22.40 -6.68 -11.97
N ARG A 124 22.39 -7.36 -13.13
CA ARG A 124 22.68 -8.79 -13.16
C ARG A 124 24.11 -8.93 -12.62
N SER A 125 24.25 -9.45 -11.41
CA SER A 125 25.49 -10.10 -11.00
C SER A 125 25.64 -11.33 -11.89
N GLU A 126 26.48 -11.21 -12.91
CA GLU A 126 27.14 -12.38 -13.54
C GLU A 126 28.03 -13.09 -12.52
#